data_AF-A0AAJ5ZAN1-F1
#
_entry.id   AF-A0AAJ5ZAN1-F1
#
_cell.length_a   1.000
_cell.length_b   1.000
_cell.length_c   1.000
_cell.angle_alpha   90.00
_cell.angle_beta   90.00
_cell.angle_gamma   90.00
#
_symmetry.space_group_name_H-M   'P 1'
#
loop_
_entity.id
_entity.type
_entity.pdbx_description
1 polymer ?
#
loop_
_entity_poly.entity_id
_entity_poly.type
_entity_poly.pdbx_seq_one_letter_code
_entity_poly.pdbx_strand_id
1 'polypeptide(L)'
;MKHRRVTSDEFKVKMAAGFLAVANQMQREREGDMQEQEIIKRLRDGWELSSRGMGWYLSSPDVPYTKRESYPIPDEVVSQMEQAGLIKTSMPYNSIHATLVEAKD
;
A
#
# COMPACT_ATOMS: atom_id res chain seq x y z
N MET A 1 50.70 -7.20 5.96
CA MET A 1 49.25 -7.48 6.07
C MET A 1 48.63 -6.42 6.98
N LYS A 2 47.80 -5.50 6.44
CA LYS A 2 47.13 -4.46 7.24
C LYS A 2 45.86 -5.05 7.86
N HIS A 3 45.90 -5.43 9.13
CA HIS A 3 44.69 -5.79 9.88
C HIS A 3 43.87 -4.51 10.13
N ARG A 4 42.80 -4.34 9.36
CA ARG A 4 41.78 -3.31 9.60
C ARG A 4 41.07 -3.67 10.91
N ARG A 5 41.44 -3.03 12.02
CA ARG A 5 40.71 -3.14 13.29
C ARG A 5 39.35 -2.48 13.08
N VAL A 6 38.31 -3.29 12.93
CA VAL A 6 36.92 -2.81 12.99
C VAL A 6 36.71 -2.38 14.43
N THR A 7 36.48 -1.08 14.65
CA THR A 7 36.29 -0.51 15.98
C THR A 7 34.93 -0.94 16.53
N SER A 8 34.84 -1.10 17.85
CA SER A 8 33.63 -1.59 18.54
C SER A 8 32.37 -0.77 18.22
N ASP A 9 32.52 0.52 17.89
CA ASP A 9 31.43 1.39 17.45
C ASP A 9 30.87 1.01 16.08
N GLU A 10 31.71 0.59 15.14
CA GLU A 10 31.26 0.19 13.80
C GLU A 10 30.41 -1.10 13.84
N PHE A 11 30.69 -1.98 14.81
CA PHE A 11 29.88 -3.15 15.10
C PHE A 11 28.53 -2.79 15.72
N LYS A 12 28.50 -1.85 16.68
CA LYS A 12 27.24 -1.40 17.32
C LYS A 12 26.32 -0.71 16.33
N VAL A 13 26.85 0.11 15.42
CA VAL A 13 26.07 0.78 14.36
C VAL A 13 25.51 -0.24 13.36
N LYS A 14 26.30 -1.24 12.93
CA LYS A 14 25.82 -2.31 12.04
C LYS A 14 24.74 -3.18 12.68
N MET A 15 24.87 -3.48 13.98
CA MET A 15 23.86 -4.23 14.73
C MET A 15 22.57 -3.41 14.90
N ALA A 16 22.66 -2.11 15.23
CA ALA A 16 21.50 -1.23 15.33
C ALA A 16 20.77 -1.07 13.98
N ALA A 17 21.51 -0.90 12.89
CA ALA A 17 20.94 -0.84 11.53
C ALA A 17 20.26 -2.17 11.13
N GLY A 18 20.85 -3.31 11.50
CA GLY A 18 20.25 -4.62 11.30
C GLY A 18 18.92 -4.79 12.07
N PHE A 19 18.85 -4.34 13.32
CA PHE A 19 17.63 -4.37 14.12
C PHE A 19 16.53 -3.44 13.57
N LEU A 20 16.89 -2.25 13.08
CA LEU A 20 15.94 -1.34 12.42
C LEU A 20 15.45 -1.89 11.08
N ALA A 21 16.31 -2.52 10.28
CA ALA A 21 15.93 -3.14 9.03
C ALA A 21 14.98 -4.33 9.26
N VAL A 22 15.26 -5.16 10.27
CA VAL A 22 14.39 -6.28 10.66
C VAL A 22 13.09 -5.79 11.27
N ALA A 23 13.08 -4.71 12.06
CA ALA A 23 11.85 -4.12 12.57
C ALA A 23 10.97 -3.57 11.44
N ASN A 24 11.56 -2.86 10.47
CA ASN A 24 10.85 -2.40 9.27
C ASN A 24 10.35 -3.57 8.40
N GLN A 25 11.12 -4.65 8.29
CA GLN A 25 10.72 -5.87 7.57
C GLN A 25 9.58 -6.60 8.30
N MET A 26 9.64 -6.70 9.62
CA MET A 26 8.60 -7.32 10.44
C MET A 26 7.33 -6.46 10.54
N GLN A 27 7.43 -5.14 10.43
CA GLN A 27 6.26 -4.26 10.29
C GLN A 27 5.60 -4.42 8.92
N ARG A 28 6.37 -4.65 7.85
CA ARG A 28 5.83 -4.96 6.51
C ARG A 28 5.18 -6.34 6.41
N GLU A 29 5.49 -7.26 7.33
CA GLU A 29 5.01 -8.65 7.31
C GLU A 29 3.89 -8.93 8.33
N ARG A 30 3.60 -8.02 9.27
CA ARG A 30 2.63 -8.24 10.36
C ARG A 30 1.23 -7.68 10.13
N GLU A 31 1.03 -6.84 9.13
CA GLU A 31 -0.29 -6.32 8.79
C GLU A 31 -0.64 -6.76 7.38
N GLY A 32 -1.83 -7.33 7.21
CA GLY A 32 -2.43 -7.66 5.92
C GLY A 32 -2.79 -6.42 5.11
N ASP A 33 -1.89 -5.44 5.09
CA ASP A 33 -2.03 -4.16 4.42
C ASP A 33 -1.58 -4.35 2.99
N MET A 34 -2.58 -4.33 2.10
CA MET A 34 -2.33 -4.36 0.68
C MET A 34 -1.46 -3.16 0.30
N GLN A 35 -0.27 -3.43 -0.26
CA GLN A 35 0.66 -2.37 -0.64
C GLN A 35 0.09 -1.55 -1.81
N GLU A 36 0.45 -0.27 -1.87
CA GLU A 36 0.07 0.67 -2.94
C GLU A 36 0.18 0.06 -4.34
N GLN A 37 1.30 -0.62 -4.64
CA GLN A 37 1.54 -1.21 -5.96
C GLN A 37 0.55 -2.32 -6.31
N GLU A 38 0.10 -3.10 -5.33
CA GLU A 38 -0.93 -4.13 -5.53
C GLU A 38 -2.31 -3.50 -5.74
N ILE A 39 -2.62 -2.41 -5.02
CA ILE A 39 -3.85 -1.64 -5.22
C ILE A 39 -3.89 -1.08 -6.65
N ILE A 40 -2.80 -0.45 -7.10
CA ILE A 40 -2.69 0.10 -8.46
C ILE A 40 -2.87 -1.00 -9.49
N LYS A 41 -2.18 -2.14 -9.32
CA LYS A 41 -2.30 -3.27 -10.25
C LYS A 41 -3.75 -3.74 -10.35
N ARG A 42 -4.44 -3.94 -9.21
CA ARG A 42 -5.84 -4.35 -9.19
C ARG A 42 -6.76 -3.32 -9.83
N LEU A 43 -6.55 -2.04 -9.57
CA LEU A 43 -7.31 -0.96 -10.21
C LEU A 43 -7.13 -0.98 -11.73
N ARG A 44 -5.92 -1.26 -12.24
CA ARG A 44 -5.68 -1.48 -13.68
C ARG A 44 -6.38 -2.72 -14.21
N ASP A 45 -6.47 -3.77 -13.40
CA ASP A 45 -7.18 -5.01 -13.72
C ASP A 45 -8.72 -4.89 -13.61
N GLY A 46 -9.24 -3.67 -13.42
CA GLY A 46 -10.68 -3.38 -13.37
C GLY A 46 -11.32 -3.59 -12.00
N TRP A 47 -10.53 -3.67 -10.93
CA TRP A 47 -11.05 -3.62 -9.56
C TRP A 47 -11.50 -2.20 -9.22
N GLU A 48 -12.39 -2.11 -8.24
CA GLU A 48 -13.02 -0.87 -7.82
C GLU A 48 -12.61 -0.52 -6.39
N LEU A 49 -12.00 0.66 -6.20
CA LEU A 49 -11.73 1.22 -4.88
C LEU A 49 -12.84 2.22 -4.51
N SER A 50 -13.61 1.90 -3.48
CA SER A 50 -14.75 2.73 -3.05
C SER A 50 -14.82 2.88 -1.54
N SER A 51 -15.26 4.05 -1.07
CA SER A 51 -15.60 4.30 0.33
C SER A 51 -17.07 4.06 0.57
N ARG A 52 -17.38 3.28 1.61
CA ARG A 52 -18.76 2.93 2.01
C ARG A 52 -19.14 3.53 3.36
N GLY A 53 -18.56 4.67 3.71
CA GLY A 53 -18.81 5.40 4.97
C GLY A 53 -18.16 4.81 6.22
N MET A 54 -17.76 3.53 6.19
CA MET A 54 -17.01 2.86 7.26
C MET A 54 -15.53 2.58 6.91
N GLY A 55 -15.06 3.11 5.78
CA GLY A 55 -13.70 2.93 5.28
C GLY A 55 -13.66 2.64 3.78
N TRP A 56 -12.45 2.44 3.27
CA TRP A 56 -12.18 2.10 1.88
C TRP A 56 -12.13 0.59 1.64
N TYR A 57 -12.68 0.18 0.50
CA TYR A 57 -12.72 -1.21 0.09
C TYR A 57 -12.33 -1.34 -1.38
N LEU A 58 -11.39 -2.26 -1.65
CA LEU A 58 -11.01 -2.67 -2.98
C LEU A 58 -11.79 -3.94 -3.36
N SER A 59 -12.76 -3.81 -4.26
CA SER A 59 -13.67 -4.87 -4.66
C SER A 59 -13.35 -5.41 -6.05
N SER A 60 -13.48 -6.72 -6.24
CA SER A 60 -13.34 -7.35 -7.54
C SER A 60 -14.43 -6.85 -8.51
N PRO A 61 -14.17 -6.90 -9.84
CA PRO A 61 -15.19 -6.66 -10.83
C PRO A 61 -16.39 -7.60 -10.63
N ASP A 62 -17.56 -7.13 -11.07
CA ASP A 62 -18.79 -7.91 -10.95
C ASP A 62 -18.82 -9.03 -12.00
N VAL A 63 -18.91 -10.27 -11.54
CA VAL A 63 -18.97 -11.46 -12.38
C VAL A 63 -20.21 -12.26 -11.98
N PRO A 64 -21.14 -12.53 -12.91
CA PRO A 64 -22.36 -13.28 -12.60
C PRO A 64 -22.06 -14.61 -11.89
N TYR A 65 -22.88 -14.92 -10.88
CA TYR A 65 -22.80 -16.17 -10.11
C TYR A 65 -21.47 -16.39 -9.35
N THR A 66 -20.62 -15.36 -9.25
CA THR A 66 -19.36 -15.41 -8.51
C THR A 66 -19.43 -14.50 -7.29
N LYS A 67 -18.92 -14.96 -6.16
CA LYS A 67 -18.81 -14.12 -4.97
C LYS A 67 -17.77 -13.04 -5.21
N ARG A 68 -18.15 -11.76 -5.08
CA ARG A 68 -17.20 -10.65 -5.16
C ARG A 68 -16.20 -10.73 -4.00
N GLU A 69 -14.93 -10.59 -4.34
CA GLU A 69 -13.86 -10.42 -3.36
C GLU A 69 -13.80 -8.95 -2.98
N SER A 70 -13.52 -8.66 -1.70
CA SER A 70 -13.38 -7.29 -1.21
C SER A 70 -12.34 -7.27 -0.11
N TYR A 71 -11.42 -6.34 -0.21
CA TYR A 71 -10.36 -6.13 0.78
C TYR A 71 -10.51 -4.76 1.41
N PRO A 72 -10.49 -4.65 2.75
CA PRO A 72 -10.41 -3.35 3.41
C PRO A 72 -9.05 -2.71 3.10
N ILE A 73 -9.07 -1.42 2.81
CA ILE A 73 -7.87 -0.61 2.58
C ILE A 73 -7.83 0.48 3.64
N PRO A 74 -6.71 0.66 4.37
CA PRO A 74 -6.58 1.75 5.32
C PRO A 74 -6.74 3.12 4.67
N ASP A 75 -7.44 4.03 5.36
CA ASP A 75 -7.70 5.39 4.88
C ASP A 75 -6.38 6.17 4.65
N GLU A 76 -5.35 5.89 5.46
CA GLU A 76 -4.02 6.47 5.33
C GLU A 76 -3.36 6.13 3.99
N VAL A 77 -3.53 4.88 3.52
CA VAL A 77 -2.97 4.42 2.24
C VAL A 77 -3.65 5.16 1.09
N VAL A 78 -4.99 5.24 1.11
CA VAL A 78 -5.75 5.96 0.08
C VAL A 78 -5.39 7.45 0.08
N SER A 79 -5.26 8.06 1.26
CA SER A 79 -4.86 9.46 1.39
C SER A 79 -3.45 9.72 0.84
N GLN A 80 -2.49 8.82 1.11
CA GLN A 80 -1.14 8.91 0.56
C GLN A 80 -1.15 8.78 -0.97
N MET A 81 -1.91 7.84 -1.52
CA MET A 81 -2.04 7.64 -2.96
C MET A 81 -2.67 8.85 -3.66
N GLU A 82 -3.67 9.48 -3.05
CA GLU A 82 -4.30 10.69 -3.57
C GLU A 82 -3.33 11.89 -3.52
N GLN A 83 -2.61 12.07 -2.41
CA GLN A 83 -1.58 13.11 -2.28
C GLN A 83 -0.42 12.93 -3.28
N ALA A 84 -0.06 11.68 -3.58
CA ALA A 84 0.93 11.34 -4.60
C ALA A 84 0.40 11.52 -6.04
N GLY A 85 -0.88 11.83 -6.22
CA GLY A 85 -1.51 12.01 -7.54
C GLY A 85 -1.69 10.71 -8.32
N LEU A 86 -1.64 9.56 -7.65
CA LEU A 86 -1.79 8.23 -8.28
C LEU A 86 -3.25 7.88 -8.53
N ILE A 87 -4.13 8.35 -7.65
CA ILE A 87 -5.57 8.20 -7.75
C ILE A 87 -6.25 9.55 -7.60
N LYS A 88 -7.48 9.63 -8.08
CA LYS A 88 -8.39 10.73 -7.86
C LYS A 88 -9.67 10.20 -7.25
N THR A 89 -10.09 10.77 -6.13
CA THR A 89 -11.39 10.46 -5.56
C THR A 89 -12.49 11.30 -6.20
N SER A 90 -13.67 10.70 -6.38
CA SER A 90 -14.85 11.38 -6.90
C SER A 90 -16.10 10.80 -6.26
N MET A 91 -17.10 11.65 -6.02
CA MET A 91 -18.38 11.24 -5.45
C MET A 91 -19.49 11.53 -6.47
N PRO A 92 -19.71 10.66 -7.46
CA PRO A 92 -20.72 10.87 -8.49
C PRO A 92 -22.15 10.84 -7.93
N TYR A 93 -22.40 10.06 -6.88
CA TYR A 93 -23.71 9.96 -6.23
C TYR A 93 -23.56 9.96 -4.70
N ASN A 94 -23.71 8.80 -4.07
CA ASN A 94 -23.69 8.62 -2.61
C ASN A 94 -22.46 7.87 -2.10
N SER A 95 -21.57 7.45 -2.99
CA SER A 95 -20.35 6.72 -2.66
C SER A 95 -19.15 7.43 -3.28
N ILE A 96 -18.05 7.44 -2.54
CA ILE A 96 -16.79 7.98 -3.03
C ILE A 96 -16.07 6.83 -3.74
N HIS A 97 -15.66 7.05 -4.97
CA HIS A 97 -14.87 6.11 -5.77
C HIS A 97 -13.51 6.72 -6.05
N ALA A 98 -12.47 5.90 -6.02
CA ALA A 98 -11.13 6.26 -6.42
C ALA A 98 -10.80 5.63 -7.77
N THR A 99 -10.39 6.47 -8.72
CA THR A 99 -9.94 6.04 -10.05
C THR A 99 -8.46 6.34 -10.20
N LEU A 100 -7.71 5.48 -10.89
CA LEU A 100 -6.33 5.77 -11.24
C LEU A 100 -6.25 7.03 -12.10
N VAL A 101 -5.28 7.89 -11.79
CA VAL A 101 -4.89 8.98 -12.68
C VAL A 101 -3.99 8.35 -13.73
N GLU A 102 -4.49 8.19 -14.96
CA GLU A 102 -3.61 7.84 -16.07
C GLU A 102 -2.59 8.96 -16.24
N ALA A 103 -1.30 8.61 -16.14
CA ALA A 103 -0.25 9.54 -16.50
C ALA A 103 -0.49 9.95 -17.95
N LYS A 104 -0.73 11.25 -18.19
CA LYS A 104 -0.60 11.79 -19.54
C LYS A 104 0.87 11.69 -19.90
N ASP A 105 1.21 10.73 -20.76
CA ASP A 105 2.47 10.73 -21.52
C ASP A 105 2.63 12.06 -22.30
#